data_AF-A0A537PL14-F1
#
_entry.id   AF-A0A537PL14-F1
#
_cell.length_a   1.000
_cell.length_b   1.000
_cell.length_c   1.000
_cell.angle_alpha   90.00
_cell.angle_beta   90.00
_cell.angle_gamma   90.00
#
_symmetry.space_group_name_H-M   'P 1'
#
loop_
_entity.id
_entity.type
_entity.pdbx_description
1 polymer ?
#
loop_
_entity_poly.entity_id
_entity_poly.type
_entity_poly.pdbx_seq_one_letter_code
_entity_poly.pdbx_strand_id
1 'polypeptide(L)' 'ERLVDATGAGDLFAAGFLFGLARGVDLPTAARLGALAAAEVIQHLGARPETSLEALAQQNGLPA' A
#
# COMPACT_ATOMS: atom_id res chain seq x y z
N GLU A 1 -2.61 18.82 -0.29
CA GLU A 1 -2.27 17.55 -0.97
C GLU A 1 -2.10 17.82 -2.46
N ARG A 2 -1.02 17.33 -3.07
CA ARG A 2 -0.85 17.38 -4.52
C ARG A 2 -1.02 15.97 -5.03
N LEU A 3 -2.21 15.66 -5.54
CA LEU A 3 -2.51 14.40 -6.20
C LEU A 3 -1.75 14.44 -7.54
N VAL A 4 -0.68 13.67 -7.68
CA VAL A 4 0.23 13.78 -8.85
C VAL A 4 -0.21 12.83 -9.97
N ASP A 5 -0.65 11.61 -9.63
CA ASP A 5 -1.22 10.62 -10.54
C ASP A 5 -1.99 9.58 -9.71
N ALA A 6 -3.21 9.19 -10.11
CA ALA A 6 -4.00 8.16 -9.41
C ALA A 6 -3.94 6.79 -10.11
N THR A 7 -3.20 6.68 -11.21
CA THR A 7 -3.09 5.47 -12.00
C THR A 7 -2.43 4.35 -11.18
N GLY A 8 -3.08 3.18 -11.07
CA GLY A 8 -2.55 2.02 -10.36
C GLY A 8 -2.79 1.99 -8.84
N ALA A 9 -3.46 3.00 -8.26
CA ALA A 9 -3.79 3.01 -6.83
C ALA A 9 -4.69 1.84 -6.41
N GLY A 10 -5.66 1.46 -7.26
CA GLY A 10 -6.53 0.31 -7.03
C GLY A 10 -5.78 -1.04 -7.06
N ASP A 11 -4.85 -1.20 -8.00
CA ASP A 11 -4.03 -2.41 -8.12
C ASP A 11 -3.12 -2.58 -6.90
N LEU A 12 -2.52 -1.49 -6.42
CA LEU A 12 -1.69 -1.52 -5.21
C LEU A 12 -2.49 -1.70 -3.94
N PHE A 13 -3.70 -1.15 -3.87
CA PHE A 13 -4.62 -1.49 -2.78
C PHE A 13 -4.91 -2.99 -2.76
N ALA A 14 -5.29 -3.56 -3.91
CA ALA A 14 -5.58 -4.99 -4.01
C ALA A 14 -4.34 -5.83 -3.68
N ALA A 15 -3.16 -5.44 -4.15
CA ALA A 15 -1.90 -6.12 -3.86
C ALA A 15 -1.59 -6.12 -2.35
N GLY A 16 -1.65 -4.96 -1.69
CA GLY A 16 -1.40 -4.84 -0.25
C GLY A 16 -2.44 -5.58 0.60
N PHE A 17 -3.71 -5.57 0.18
CA PHE A 17 -4.78 -6.32 0.85
C PHE A 17 -4.57 -7.84 0.74
N LEU A 18 -4.33 -8.34 -0.48
CA LEU A 18 -4.09 -9.77 -0.72
C LEU A 18 -2.81 -10.26 -0.03
N PHE A 19 -1.78 -9.42 0.03
CA PHE A 19 -0.56 -9.70 0.78
C PHE A 19 -0.83 -9.90 2.28
N GLY A 20 -1.67 -9.05 2.88
CA GLY A 20 -2.10 -9.19 4.26
C GLY A 20 -2.86 -10.50 4.49
N LEU A 21 -3.84 -10.79 3.62
CA LEU A 21 -4.61 -12.03 3.70
C LEU A 21 -3.73 -13.28 3.57
N ALA A 22 -2.75 -13.27 2.66
CA ALA A 22 -1.82 -14.36 2.46
C ALA A 22 -0.91 -14.63 3.69
N ARG A 23 -0.70 -13.61 4.54
CA ARG A 23 0.02 -13.72 5.82
C ARG A 23 -0.89 -14.03 7.01
N GLY A 24 -2.19 -14.21 6.79
CA GLY A 24 -3.15 -14.55 7.83
C GLY A 24 -3.47 -13.39 8.79
N VAL A 25 -3.25 -12.14 8.39
CA VAL A 25 -3.68 -10.98 9.20
C VAL A 25 -5.19 -10.75 9.09
N ASP A 26 -5.75 -10.02 10.04
CA ASP A 26 -7.18 -9.70 10.03
C ASP A 26 -7.56 -8.72 8.90
N LEU A 27 -8.86 -8.68 8.55
CA LEU A 27 -9.37 -7.82 7.48
C LEU A 27 -9.03 -6.33 7.67
N PRO A 28 -9.12 -5.75 8.90
CA PRO A 28 -8.71 -4.37 9.13
C PRO A 28 -7.23 -4.14 8.84
N THR A 29 -6.33 -5.03 9.26
CA THR A 29 -4.88 -4.88 8.99
C THR A 29 -4.57 -5.04 7.52
N ALA A 30 -5.20 -6.01 6.83
CA ALA A 30 -5.09 -6.16 5.38
C ALA A 30 -5.55 -4.90 4.63
N ALA A 31 -6.68 -4.30 5.05
CA ALA A 31 -7.16 -3.05 4.47
C ALA A 31 -6.19 -1.88 4.68
N ARG A 32 -5.55 -1.79 5.86
CA ARG A 32 -4.51 -0.78 6.14
C ARG A 32 -3.27 -0.97 5.27
N LEU A 33 -2.85 -2.22 5.03
CA LEU A 33 -1.74 -2.53 4.11
C LEU A 33 -2.04 -2.11 2.67
N GLY A 34 -3.25 -2.40 2.18
CA GLY A 34 -3.71 -1.93 0.87
C GLY A 34 -3.75 -0.41 0.77
N ALA A 35 -4.32 0.26 1.78
CA ALA A 35 -4.40 1.72 1.80
C ALA A 35 -3.02 2.38 1.81
N LEU A 36 -2.07 1.82 2.56
CA LEU A 36 -0.68 2.29 2.58
C LEU A 36 0.00 2.14 1.22
N ALA A 37 -0.15 0.98 0.57
CA ALA A 37 0.41 0.76 -0.77
C ALA A 37 -0.19 1.69 -1.84
N ALA A 38 -1.50 1.96 -1.76
CA ALA A 38 -2.17 2.90 -2.65
C ALA A 38 -1.75 4.36 -2.39
N ALA A 39 -1.60 4.74 -1.11
CA ALA A 39 -1.19 6.09 -0.73
C ALA A 39 0.24 6.44 -1.17
N GLU A 40 1.12 5.44 -1.27
CA GLU A 40 2.49 5.64 -1.77
C GLU A 40 2.50 5.96 -3.27
N VAL A 41 1.72 5.24 -4.08
CA VAL A 41 1.76 5.45 -5.55
C VAL A 41 1.16 6.78 -5.99
N ILE A 42 0.23 7.34 -5.20
CA ILE A 42 -0.44 8.60 -5.54
C ILE A 42 0.51 9.82 -5.43
N GLN A 43 1.65 9.65 -4.74
CA GLN A 43 2.61 10.73 -4.47
C GLN A 43 3.68 10.90 -5.56
N HIS A 44 3.81 9.94 -6.48
CA HIS A 44 4.87 9.92 -7.51
C HIS A 44 4.28 9.74 -8.91
N LEU A 45 5.00 10.20 -9.94
CA LEU A 45 4.58 10.06 -11.32
C LEU A 45 4.94 8.66 -11.83
N GLY A 46 3.97 7.72 -11.82
CA GLY A 46 4.13 6.36 -12.34
C GLY A 46 3.65 5.27 -11.37
N ALA A 47 3.32 4.08 -11.91
CA ALA A 47 2.63 3.01 -11.18
C ALA A 47 3.53 2.10 -10.30
N ARG A 48 4.80 2.48 -10.05
CA ARG A 48 5.73 1.69 -9.23
C ARG A 48 6.10 2.47 -7.96
N PRO A 49 6.06 1.83 -6.78
CA PRO A 49 6.55 2.46 -5.56
C PRO A 49 8.03 2.86 -5.71
N GLU A 50 8.37 4.11 -5.39
CA GLU A 50 9.76 4.58 -5.32
C GLU A 50 10.40 4.23 -3.96
N THR A 51 9.58 3.96 -2.94
CA THR A 51 9.99 3.55 -1.59
C THR A 51 9.67 2.08 -1.31
N SER A 52 10.43 1.45 -0.42
CA SER A 52 10.10 0.11 0.09
C SER A 52 8.78 0.11 0.85
N LEU A 53 7.78 -0.60 0.31
CA LEU A 53 6.49 -0.81 0.96
C LEU A 53 6.64 -1.54 2.31
N GLU A 54 7.67 -2.39 2.46
CA GLU A 54 7.97 -3.07 3.71
C GLU A 54 8.41 -2.09 4.80
N ALA A 55 9.31 -1.17 4.47
CA ALA A 55 9.77 -0.14 5.40
C ALA A 55 8.62 0.79 5.81
N LEU A 56 7.76 1.17 4.85
CA LEU A 56 6.56 1.97 5.12
C LEU A 56 5.57 1.23 6.02
N ALA A 57 5.35 -0.07 5.81
CA ALA A 57 4.50 -0.88 6.68
C ALA A 57 5.02 -0.89 8.12
N GLN A 58 6.33 -1.14 8.31
CA GLN A 58 6.95 -1.14 9.64
C GLN A 58 6.82 0.21 10.35
N GLN A 59 7.06 1.32 9.63
CA GLN A 59 6.89 2.69 10.17
C GLN A 59 5.45 2.99 10.61
N ASN A 60 4.46 2.34 9.99
CA ASN A 60 3.03 2.49 10.29
C ASN A 60 2.51 1.42 11.28
N GLY A 61 3.41 0.65 11.89
CA GLY A 61 3.07 -0.42 12.83
C GLY A 61 2.27 -1.56 12.17
N LEU A 62 2.48 -1.77 10.87
CA LEU A 62 1.86 -2.83 10.09
C LEU A 62 2.85 -3.99 9.88
N PRO A 63 2.35 -5.23 9.77
CA PRO A 63 3.19 -6.38 9.50
C PRO A 63 3.80 -6.33 8.10
N ALA A 64 5.06 -6.78 8.01
CA ALA A 64 5.89 -6.86 6.81
C ALA A 64 5.94 -8.27 6.21
#